data_AF-A0A1V3Q5L9-F1
#
_entry.id   AF-A0A1V3Q5L9-F1
#
_cell.length_a   1.000
_cell.length_b   1.000
_cell.length_c   1.000
_cell.angle_alpha   90.00
_cell.angle_beta   90.00
_cell.angle_gamma   90.00
#
_symmetry.space_group_name_H-M   'P 1'
#
loop_
_entity.id
_entity.type
_entity.pdbx_description
1 polymer ?
#
loop_
_entity_poly.entity_id
_entity_poly.type
_entity_poly.pdbx_seq_one_letter_code
_entity_poly.pdbx_strand_id
1 'polypeptide(L)'
;MSALPTQPGATTAPAGPTLRDIHLPPEPSWWPPAPGWWMLGALVLTALLLGVWLWRRHRGVTRQHEQVLLELDTLARRHQHDADQAALANGLHQLLRRVARRHDAMATQQRGEAWRQTLTRVSIDTTTLDRLLALEHVIYRPQSKFDHVAAVAAVRQWLDLALKPSNWKPVVTEQAHA
;
A
#
# COMPACT_ATOMS: atom_id res chain seq x y z
N MET A 1 102.53 56.02 -24.81
CA MET A 1 101.52 55.05 -25.28
C MET A 1 100.47 54.90 -24.20
N SER A 2 99.24 55.20 -24.58
CA SER A 2 98.09 55.50 -23.74
C SER A 2 97.55 54.30 -22.97
N ALA A 3 97.16 54.50 -21.70
CA ALA A 3 96.13 53.69 -21.04
C ALA A 3 95.02 54.64 -20.56
N LEU A 4 93.80 54.39 -21.05
CA LEU A 4 92.60 55.21 -20.88
C LEU A 4 92.04 55.19 -19.44
N PRO A 5 91.21 56.19 -19.08
CA PRO A 5 90.82 56.50 -17.71
C PRO A 5 89.42 55.95 -17.30
N THR A 6 89.20 55.92 -15.97
CA THR A 6 87.96 56.27 -15.24
C THR A 6 86.64 55.54 -15.54
N GLN A 7 86.06 54.87 -14.53
CA GLN A 7 84.94 55.39 -13.72
C GLN A 7 84.62 54.46 -12.52
N PRO A 8 84.23 55.03 -11.35
CA PRO A 8 83.77 54.33 -10.17
C PRO A 8 82.25 54.07 -10.25
N GLY A 9 81.76 52.99 -9.64
CA GLY A 9 80.34 52.64 -9.75
C GLY A 9 79.84 51.71 -8.64
N ALA A 10 79.11 52.33 -7.71
CA ALA A 10 77.96 51.79 -6.98
C ALA A 10 78.13 50.56 -6.07
N THR A 11 78.20 50.82 -4.77
CA THR A 11 77.55 50.03 -3.73
C THR A 11 76.09 49.72 -4.11
N THR A 12 75.69 48.44 -4.13
CA THR A 12 74.33 48.06 -3.70
C THR A 12 74.36 46.60 -3.23
N ALA A 13 73.80 46.39 -2.04
CA ALA A 13 73.69 45.12 -1.32
C ALA A 13 73.22 43.95 -2.21
N PRO A 14 73.53 42.68 -1.87
CA PRO A 14 72.84 41.56 -2.48
C PRO A 14 71.37 41.67 -2.08
N ALA A 15 70.54 42.11 -3.03
CA ALA A 15 69.10 41.98 -2.94
C ALA A 15 68.83 40.48 -2.74
N GLY A 16 68.50 40.12 -1.50
CA GLY A 16 68.08 38.77 -1.16
C GLY A 16 66.92 38.35 -2.08
N PRO A 17 66.81 37.06 -2.41
CA PRO A 17 65.78 36.59 -3.34
C PRO A 17 64.41 37.03 -2.84
N THR A 18 63.74 37.88 -3.63
CA THR A 18 62.35 38.26 -3.44
C THR A 18 61.53 36.98 -3.38
N LEU A 19 61.00 36.65 -2.21
CA LEU A 19 60.02 35.58 -2.05
C LEU A 19 58.83 35.92 -2.96
N ARG A 20 58.79 35.26 -4.12
CA ARG A 20 57.63 35.27 -4.99
C ARG A 20 56.55 34.52 -4.24
N ASP A 21 55.50 35.26 -3.90
CA ASP A 21 54.25 34.76 -3.37
C ASP A 21 53.86 33.48 -4.13
N ILE A 22 53.87 32.36 -3.40
CA ILE A 22 53.48 31.07 -3.93
C ILE A 22 51.97 31.16 -4.03
N HIS A 23 51.46 31.50 -5.22
CA HIS A 23 50.04 31.38 -5.51
C HIS A 23 49.60 29.95 -5.16
N LEU A 24 48.89 29.79 -4.03
CA LEU A 24 48.13 28.58 -3.78
C LEU A 24 47.16 28.44 -4.95
N PRO A 25 47.08 27.27 -5.62
CA PRO A 25 46.04 27.08 -6.61
C PRO A 25 44.71 27.38 -5.92
N PRO A 26 43.83 28.20 -6.53
CA PRO A 26 42.52 28.45 -5.96
C PRO A 26 41.91 27.10 -5.62
N GLU A 27 41.41 26.98 -4.39
CA GLU A 27 40.75 25.76 -3.89
C GLU A 27 39.86 25.24 -5.01
N PRO A 28 40.02 23.99 -5.47
CA PRO A 28 39.24 23.49 -6.59
C PRO A 28 37.77 23.58 -6.19
N SER A 29 37.15 24.64 -6.67
CA SER A 29 35.75 24.98 -6.50
C SER A 29 34.99 23.80 -7.07
N TRP A 30 34.46 22.97 -6.17
CA TRP A 30 33.42 21.99 -6.42
C TRP A 30 33.66 21.12 -7.68
N TRP A 31 34.66 20.24 -7.63
CA TRP A 31 34.79 19.20 -8.66
C TRP A 31 33.45 18.45 -8.80
N PRO A 32 32.94 18.16 -10.01
CA PRO A 32 31.61 17.59 -10.17
C PRO A 32 31.69 16.23 -9.46
N PRO A 33 30.86 15.99 -8.44
CA PRO A 33 30.90 14.71 -7.75
C PRO A 33 30.77 13.65 -8.85
N ALA A 34 31.79 12.79 -8.93
CA ALA A 34 31.98 11.82 -10.02
C ALA A 34 30.62 11.22 -10.44
N PRO A 35 30.38 10.93 -11.74
CA PRO A 35 29.07 10.52 -12.26
C PRO A 35 28.39 9.36 -11.50
N GLY A 36 29.14 8.60 -10.69
CA GLY A 36 28.62 7.63 -9.73
C GLY A 36 27.68 8.18 -8.65
N TRP A 37 27.78 9.44 -8.23
CA TRP A 37 26.82 10.04 -7.29
C TRP A 37 25.44 10.26 -7.93
N TRP A 38 25.41 10.54 -9.23
CA TRP A 38 24.16 10.59 -9.97
C TRP A 38 23.53 9.20 -10.08
N MET A 39 24.32 8.13 -10.26
CA MET A 39 23.80 6.77 -10.16
C MET A 39 23.30 6.45 -8.76
N LEU A 40 24.01 6.86 -7.71
CA LEU A 40 23.58 6.63 -6.33
C LEU A 40 22.29 7.39 -6.00
N GLY A 41 22.21 8.67 -6.41
CA GLY A 41 21.01 9.50 -6.29
C GLY A 41 19.84 8.94 -7.09
N ALA A 42 20.07 8.50 -8.32
CA ALA A 42 19.05 7.85 -9.15
C ALA A 42 18.58 6.53 -8.54
N LEU A 43 19.49 5.73 -7.99
CA LEU A 43 19.17 4.47 -7.32
C LEU A 43 18.33 4.71 -6.06
N VAL A 44 18.73 5.66 -5.21
CA VAL A 44 17.96 6.06 -4.02
C VAL A 44 16.60 6.60 -4.41
N LEU A 45 16.52 7.46 -5.42
CA LEU A 45 15.26 8.02 -5.89
C LEU A 45 14.35 6.92 -6.45
N THR A 46 14.90 5.99 -7.22
CA THR A 46 14.15 4.83 -7.76
C THR A 46 13.64 3.95 -6.64
N ALA A 47 14.48 3.65 -5.63
CA ALA A 47 14.08 2.88 -4.46
C ALA A 47 12.97 3.58 -3.66
N LEU A 48 13.05 4.91 -3.50
CA LEU A 48 12.02 5.71 -2.86
C LEU A 48 10.70 5.65 -3.64
N LEU A 49 10.76 5.84 -4.96
CA LEU A 49 9.59 5.79 -5.85
C LEU A 49 8.95 4.40 -5.82
N LEU A 50 9.76 3.33 -5.87
CA LEU A 50 9.28 1.96 -5.75
C LEU A 50 8.64 1.72 -4.37
N GLY A 51 9.28 2.16 -3.31
CA GLY A 51 8.76 2.04 -1.94
C GLY A 51 7.42 2.76 -1.78
N VAL A 52 7.32 4.00 -2.28
CA VAL A 52 6.08 4.79 -2.27
C VAL A 52 5.01 4.15 -3.16
N TRP A 53 5.37 3.63 -4.33
CA TRP A 53 4.44 2.98 -5.25
C TRP A 53 3.88 1.68 -4.65
N LEU A 54 4.75 0.83 -4.10
CA LEU A 54 4.35 -0.38 -3.37
C LEU A 54 3.48 -0.03 -2.17
N TRP A 55 3.87 0.98 -1.39
CA TRP A 55 3.10 1.43 -0.23
C TRP A 55 1.72 1.98 -0.61
N ARG A 56 1.62 2.76 -1.69
CA ARG A 56 0.33 3.24 -2.22
C ARG A 56 -0.51 2.10 -2.76
N ARG A 57 0.09 1.14 -3.47
CA ARG A 57 -0.61 -0.04 -3.99
C ARG A 57 -1.15 -0.91 -2.88
N HIS A 58 -0.38 -1.13 -1.81
CA HIS A 58 -0.83 -1.82 -0.62
C HIS A 58 -1.90 -1.03 0.14
N ARG A 59 -1.71 0.28 0.34
CA ARG A 59 -2.69 1.15 1.02
C ARG A 59 -4.02 1.27 0.28
N GLY A 60 -4.04 1.22 -1.05
CA GLY A 60 -5.29 1.25 -1.82
C GLY A 60 -6.20 0.06 -1.53
N VAL A 61 -5.61 -1.09 -1.19
CA VAL A 61 -6.35 -2.29 -0.76
C VAL A 61 -6.80 -2.12 0.70
N THR A 62 -5.91 -1.68 1.59
CA THR A 62 -6.23 -1.47 3.02
C THR A 62 -7.32 -0.42 3.25
N ARG A 63 -7.29 0.70 2.52
CA ARG A 63 -8.31 1.76 2.64
C ARG A 63 -9.71 1.27 2.28
N GLN A 64 -9.80 0.36 1.31
CA GLN A 64 -11.08 -0.25 0.96
C GLN A 64 -11.55 -1.22 2.05
N HIS A 65 -10.64 -1.91 2.74
CA HIS A 65 -11.02 -2.73 3.91
C HIS A 65 -11.62 -1.85 5.00
N GLU A 66 -10.93 -0.76 5.35
CA GLU A 66 -11.38 0.17 6.38
C GLU A 66 -12.73 0.79 6.02
N GLN A 67 -12.94 1.20 4.77
CA GLN A 67 -14.21 1.76 4.32
C GLN A 67 -15.37 0.76 4.46
N VAL A 68 -15.18 -0.49 4.05
CA VAL A 68 -16.26 -1.49 4.14
C VAL A 68 -16.55 -1.86 5.59
N LEU A 69 -15.52 -1.94 6.44
CA LEU A 69 -15.70 -2.18 7.88
C LEU A 69 -16.38 -1.00 8.58
N LEU A 70 -16.06 0.24 8.19
CA LEU A 70 -16.75 1.45 8.68
C LEU A 70 -18.22 1.48 8.23
N GLU A 71 -18.52 1.05 7.00
CA GLU A 71 -19.90 0.94 6.50
C GLU A 71 -20.70 -0.09 7.32
N LEU A 72 -20.10 -1.24 7.63
CA LEU A 72 -20.69 -2.25 8.52
C LEU A 72 -20.95 -1.69 9.92
N ASP A 73 -19.99 -1.00 10.50
CA ASP A 73 -20.10 -0.41 11.84
C ASP A 73 -21.16 0.70 11.91
N THR A 74 -21.28 1.49 10.83
CA THR A 74 -22.34 2.49 10.68
C THR A 74 -23.72 1.83 10.62
N LEU A 75 -23.86 0.72 9.89
CA LEU A 75 -25.08 -0.08 9.85
C LEU A 75 -25.44 -0.63 11.24
N ALA A 76 -24.47 -1.18 11.95
CA ALA A 76 -24.66 -1.71 13.30
C ALA A 76 -25.12 -0.61 14.28
N ARG A 77 -24.51 0.59 14.21
CA ARG A 77 -24.92 1.75 15.02
C ARG A 77 -26.31 2.25 14.67
N ARG A 78 -26.66 2.29 13.38
CA ARG A 78 -28.00 2.69 12.94
C ARG A 78 -29.08 1.74 13.45
N HIS A 79 -28.80 0.43 13.45
CA HIS A 79 -29.71 -0.56 14.03
C HIS A 79 -29.95 -0.36 15.53
N GLN A 80 -28.93 0.06 16.30
CA GLN A 80 -29.13 0.37 17.72
C GLN A 80 -30.12 1.53 17.94
N HIS A 81 -30.28 2.42 16.94
CA HIS A 81 -31.17 3.56 17.01
C HIS A 81 -32.57 3.26 16.46
N ASP A 82 -32.65 2.63 15.29
CA ASP A 82 -33.91 2.38 14.58
C ASP A 82 -34.58 1.04 14.99
N ALA A 83 -33.87 0.15 15.70
CA ALA A 83 -34.28 -1.21 16.06
C ALA A 83 -34.75 -2.09 14.87
N ASP A 84 -34.52 -1.64 13.64
CA ASP A 84 -35.00 -2.29 12.43
C ASP A 84 -34.05 -3.42 12.02
N GLN A 85 -34.41 -4.66 12.38
CA GLN A 85 -33.61 -5.85 12.11
C GLN A 85 -33.56 -6.20 10.62
N ALA A 86 -34.63 -5.90 9.89
CA ALA A 86 -34.72 -6.19 8.46
C ALA A 86 -33.79 -5.28 7.66
N ALA A 87 -33.74 -3.98 8.00
CA ALA A 87 -32.82 -3.02 7.39
C ALA A 87 -31.35 -3.41 7.63
N LEU A 88 -31.01 -3.84 8.85
CA LEU A 88 -29.67 -4.33 9.17
C LEU A 88 -29.32 -5.57 8.34
N ALA A 89 -30.19 -6.59 8.32
CA ALA A 89 -29.93 -7.83 7.60
C ALA A 89 -29.72 -7.60 6.10
N ASN A 90 -30.56 -6.75 5.48
CA ASN A 90 -30.46 -6.42 4.07
C ASN A 90 -29.14 -5.68 3.77
N GLY A 91 -28.77 -4.73 4.61
CA GLY A 91 -27.52 -4.00 4.47
C GLY A 91 -26.27 -4.88 4.61
N LEU A 92 -26.25 -5.80 5.59
CA LEU A 92 -25.18 -6.79 5.73
C LEU A 92 -25.05 -7.68 4.48
N HIS A 93 -26.16 -8.15 3.93
CA HIS A 93 -26.17 -9.01 2.74
C HIS A 93 -25.74 -8.28 1.47
N GLN A 94 -26.10 -7.00 1.33
CA GLN A 94 -25.62 -6.16 0.23
C GLN A 94 -24.11 -5.95 0.31
N LEU A 95 -23.57 -5.69 1.50
CA LEU A 95 -22.12 -5.58 1.72
C LEU A 95 -21.40 -6.87 1.35
N LEU A 96 -21.93 -8.01 1.81
CA LEU A 96 -21.39 -9.33 1.53
C LEU A 96 -21.34 -9.62 0.01
N ARG A 97 -22.44 -9.37 -0.71
CA ARG A 97 -22.48 -9.51 -2.18
C ARG A 97 -21.54 -8.54 -2.90
N ARG A 98 -21.43 -7.29 -2.44
CA ARG A 98 -20.54 -6.28 -3.03
C ARG A 98 -19.08 -6.73 -2.96
N VAL A 99 -18.67 -7.32 -1.84
CA VAL A 99 -17.30 -7.83 -1.65
C VAL A 99 -17.10 -9.13 -2.42
N ALA A 100 -18.04 -10.08 -2.39
CA ALA A 100 -17.96 -11.31 -3.16
C ALA A 100 -17.82 -11.05 -4.67
N ARG A 101 -18.56 -10.08 -5.23
CA ARG A 101 -18.48 -9.68 -6.65
C ARG A 101 -17.06 -9.26 -7.07
N ARG A 102 -16.27 -8.67 -6.18
CA ARG A 102 -14.91 -8.23 -6.51
C ARG A 102 -13.94 -9.37 -6.75
N HIS A 103 -14.21 -10.54 -6.16
CA HIS A 103 -13.36 -11.72 -6.28
C HIS A 103 -13.93 -12.75 -7.25
N ASP A 104 -15.26 -12.83 -7.36
CA ASP A 104 -15.94 -13.71 -8.31
C ASP A 104 -17.05 -12.92 -9.02
N ALA A 105 -16.85 -12.64 -10.31
CA ALA A 105 -17.80 -11.86 -11.11
C ALA A 105 -19.18 -12.55 -11.24
N MET A 106 -19.23 -13.88 -11.09
CA MET A 106 -20.45 -14.69 -11.15
C MET A 106 -21.21 -14.72 -9.82
N ALA A 107 -20.58 -14.33 -8.70
CA ALA A 107 -21.20 -14.29 -7.37
C ALA A 107 -22.47 -13.42 -7.29
N THR A 108 -22.68 -12.48 -8.24
CA THR A 108 -23.91 -11.67 -8.26
C THR A 108 -25.14 -12.47 -8.69
N GLN A 109 -24.98 -13.50 -9.54
CA GLN A 109 -26.10 -14.32 -10.02
C GLN A 109 -26.32 -15.58 -9.17
N GLN A 110 -25.35 -15.94 -8.34
CA GLN A 110 -25.43 -17.14 -7.51
C GLN A 110 -26.39 -16.93 -6.33
N ARG A 111 -27.30 -17.90 -6.14
CA ARG A 111 -28.24 -17.98 -5.02
C ARG A 111 -28.22 -19.40 -4.46
N GLY A 112 -28.52 -19.55 -3.16
CA GLY A 112 -28.57 -20.87 -2.52
C GLY A 112 -27.22 -21.60 -2.56
N GLU A 113 -27.17 -22.75 -3.21
CA GLU A 113 -26.02 -23.66 -3.18
C GLU A 113 -24.75 -23.09 -3.82
N ALA A 114 -24.90 -22.39 -4.94
CA ALA A 114 -23.78 -21.73 -5.61
C ALA A 114 -23.21 -20.59 -4.76
N TRP A 115 -24.06 -19.91 -3.98
CA TRP A 115 -23.61 -18.89 -3.05
C TRP A 115 -22.85 -19.49 -1.85
N ARG A 116 -23.35 -20.59 -1.29
CA ARG A 116 -22.63 -21.36 -0.26
C ARG A 116 -21.25 -21.79 -0.75
N GLN A 117 -21.14 -22.28 -1.98
CA GLN A 117 -19.86 -22.65 -2.58
C GLN A 117 -18.89 -21.47 -2.73
N THR A 118 -19.40 -20.27 -3.01
CA THR A 118 -18.57 -19.06 -3.06
C THR A 118 -18.11 -18.62 -1.67
N LEU A 119 -18.96 -18.74 -0.65
CA LEU A 119 -18.57 -18.47 0.73
C LEU A 119 -17.50 -19.45 1.24
N THR A 120 -17.58 -20.73 0.87
CA THR A 120 -16.60 -21.77 1.26
C THR A 120 -15.28 -21.68 0.50
N ARG A 121 -15.16 -20.85 -0.55
CA ARG A 121 -13.86 -20.54 -1.17
C ARG A 121 -12.94 -19.75 -0.24
N VAL A 122 -13.53 -18.96 0.65
CA VAL A 122 -12.83 -18.32 1.76
C VAL A 122 -12.81 -19.32 2.91
N SER A 123 -11.64 -19.57 3.47
CA SER A 123 -11.45 -20.48 4.60
C SER A 123 -12.15 -19.94 5.86
N ILE A 124 -13.44 -20.23 6.01
CA ILE A 124 -14.26 -19.81 7.15
C ILE A 124 -14.68 -21.00 8.01
N ASP A 125 -14.89 -20.74 9.30
CA ASP A 125 -15.44 -21.71 10.23
C ASP A 125 -16.87 -22.10 9.83
N THR A 126 -17.24 -23.36 10.12
CA THR A 126 -18.57 -23.89 9.85
C THR A 126 -19.67 -23.14 10.60
N THR A 127 -19.38 -22.65 11.81
CA THR A 127 -20.28 -21.84 12.63
C THR A 127 -20.54 -20.47 12.02
N THR A 128 -19.50 -19.83 11.47
CA THR A 128 -19.60 -18.56 10.75
C THR A 128 -20.39 -18.73 9.46
N LEU A 129 -20.14 -19.82 8.72
CA LEU A 129 -20.91 -20.17 7.53
C LEU A 129 -22.40 -20.38 7.84
N ASP A 130 -22.73 -21.13 8.90
CA ASP A 130 -24.11 -21.36 9.32
C ASP A 130 -24.84 -20.04 9.64
N ARG A 131 -24.18 -19.13 10.37
CA ARG A 131 -24.71 -17.79 10.67
C ARG A 131 -24.94 -16.94 9.42
N LEU A 132 -24.05 -17.02 8.42
CA LEU A 132 -24.22 -16.32 7.14
C LEU A 132 -25.39 -16.89 6.34
N LEU A 133 -25.58 -18.20 6.36
CA LEU A 133 -26.72 -18.87 5.70
C LEU A 133 -28.05 -18.56 6.43
N ALA A 134 -28.03 -18.51 7.76
CA ALA A 134 -29.16 -18.10 8.57
C ALA A 134 -29.55 -16.64 8.27
N LEU A 135 -28.58 -15.74 8.09
CA LEU A 135 -28.81 -14.35 7.67
C LEU A 135 -29.55 -14.27 6.32
N GLU A 136 -29.16 -15.09 5.34
CA GLU A 136 -29.83 -15.14 4.03
C GLU A 136 -31.30 -15.57 4.17
N HIS A 137 -31.57 -16.56 5.03
CA HIS A 137 -32.94 -17.00 5.31
C HIS A 137 -33.82 -15.92 5.94
N VAL A 138 -33.24 -15.06 6.79
CA VAL A 138 -33.97 -13.95 7.43
C VAL A 138 -34.43 -12.90 6.43
N ILE A 139 -33.68 -12.67 5.35
CA ILE A 139 -34.12 -11.75 4.28
C ILE A 139 -35.39 -12.27 3.59
N TYR A 140 -35.49 -13.59 3.40
CA TYR A 140 -36.66 -14.22 2.82
C TYR A 140 -37.80 -14.42 3.83
N ARG A 141 -37.51 -14.38 5.14
CA ARG A 141 -38.49 -14.58 6.22
C ARG A 141 -38.25 -13.61 7.40
N PRO A 142 -38.79 -12.38 7.36
CA PRO A 142 -38.46 -11.29 8.29
C PRO A 142 -38.99 -11.46 9.73
N GLN A 143 -39.52 -12.63 10.09
CA GLN A 143 -40.26 -12.85 11.36
C GLN A 143 -39.45 -13.61 12.41
N SER A 144 -38.24 -14.06 12.07
CA SER A 144 -37.41 -14.87 12.96
C SER A 144 -36.57 -13.97 13.87
N LYS A 145 -36.68 -14.15 15.19
CA LYS A 145 -35.77 -13.52 16.16
C LYS A 145 -34.34 -13.93 15.81
N PHE A 146 -33.55 -12.96 15.37
CA PHE A 146 -32.20 -13.19 14.88
C PHE A 146 -31.19 -12.50 15.79
N ASP A 147 -30.10 -13.22 16.11
CA ASP A 147 -28.99 -12.66 16.87
C ASP A 147 -28.16 -11.75 15.96
N HIS A 148 -28.58 -10.49 15.89
CA HIS A 148 -27.95 -9.45 15.09
C HIS A 148 -26.48 -9.23 15.46
N VAL A 149 -26.10 -9.43 16.73
CA VAL A 149 -24.72 -9.28 17.18
C VAL A 149 -23.86 -10.40 16.63
N ALA A 150 -24.33 -11.64 16.74
CA ALA A 150 -23.64 -12.82 16.20
C ALA A 150 -23.51 -12.75 14.67
N ALA A 151 -24.49 -12.17 14.00
CA ALA A 151 -24.50 -12.01 12.55
C ALA A 151 -23.56 -10.93 12.04
N VAL A 152 -23.57 -9.76 12.68
CA VAL A 152 -22.60 -8.68 12.38
C VAL A 152 -21.18 -9.20 12.59
N ALA A 153 -20.93 -9.96 13.67
CA ALA A 153 -19.63 -10.58 13.91
C ALA A 153 -19.23 -11.59 12.83
N ALA A 154 -20.16 -12.47 12.41
CA ALA A 154 -19.91 -13.45 11.36
C ALA A 154 -19.61 -12.78 10.01
N VAL A 155 -20.39 -11.76 9.65
CA VAL A 155 -20.17 -10.95 8.43
C VAL A 155 -18.83 -10.25 8.50
N ARG A 156 -18.49 -9.60 9.63
CA ARG A 156 -17.19 -8.96 9.82
C ARG A 156 -16.01 -9.92 9.65
N GLN A 157 -16.11 -11.11 10.25
CA GLN A 157 -15.07 -12.14 10.15
C GLN A 157 -14.89 -12.62 8.71
N TRP A 158 -15.99 -12.88 7.99
CA TRP A 158 -15.92 -13.25 6.58
C TRP A 158 -15.31 -12.14 5.73
N LEU A 159 -15.71 -10.89 5.95
CA LEU A 159 -15.19 -9.74 5.23
C LEU A 159 -13.69 -9.59 5.42
N ASP A 160 -13.19 -9.65 6.66
CA ASP A 160 -11.75 -9.55 6.94
C ASP A 160 -10.94 -10.62 6.18
N LEU A 161 -11.47 -11.86 6.16
CA LEU A 161 -10.85 -12.97 5.45
C LEU A 161 -10.93 -12.83 3.93
N ALA A 162 -12.10 -12.45 3.39
CA ALA A 162 -12.33 -12.28 1.96
C ALA A 162 -11.54 -11.12 1.39
N LEU A 163 -11.36 -10.06 2.16
CA LEU A 163 -10.58 -8.89 1.78
C LEU A 163 -9.08 -9.21 1.64
N LYS A 164 -8.58 -10.28 2.28
CA LYS A 164 -7.20 -10.75 2.11
C LYS A 164 -7.11 -11.70 0.91
N PRO A 165 -6.44 -11.32 -0.20
CA PRO A 165 -6.42 -12.12 -1.42
C PRO A 165 -5.77 -13.50 -1.25
N SER A 166 -4.89 -13.65 -0.25
CA SER A 166 -4.23 -14.92 0.09
C SER A 166 -5.17 -15.99 0.65
N ASN A 167 -6.38 -15.62 1.10
CA ASN A 167 -7.33 -16.55 1.71
C ASN A 167 -8.32 -17.16 0.72
N TRP A 168 -8.32 -16.67 -0.52
CA TRP A 168 -9.14 -17.25 -1.58
C TRP A 168 -8.45 -18.51 -2.10
N LYS A 169 -9.11 -19.65 -1.96
CA LYS A 169 -8.63 -20.88 -2.60
C LYS A 169 -8.64 -20.69 -4.12
N PRO A 170 -7.52 -20.95 -4.82
CA PRO A 170 -7.50 -20.90 -6.27
C PRO A 170 -8.52 -21.89 -6.82
N VAL A 171 -9.23 -21.49 -7.87
CA VAL A 171 -10.10 -22.40 -8.61
C VAL A 171 -9.19 -23.44 -9.24
N VAL A 172 -9.14 -24.65 -8.66
CA VAL A 172 -8.45 -25.77 -9.27
C VAL A 172 -9.12 -26.00 -10.61
N THR A 173 -8.45 -25.55 -11.67
CA THR A 173 -8.90 -25.74 -13.04
C THR A 173 -8.48 -27.16 -13.41
N GLU A 174 -9.20 -28.16 -12.89
CA GLU A 174 -9.02 -29.56 -13.27
C GLU A 174 -9.79 -29.79 -14.59
N GLN A 175 -9.31 -29.10 -15.64
CA GLN A 175 -9.78 -29.22 -17.02
C GLN A 175 -8.54 -29.25 -17.92
N ALA A 176 -7.79 -30.35 -17.87
CA ALA A 176 -6.92 -30.76 -18.96
C ALA A 176 -6.64 -32.27 -18.83
N HIS A 177 -6.83 -32.99 -19.94
CA HIS A 177 -6.67 -34.44 -20.15
C HIS A 177 -7.94 -35.28 -19.98
N ALA A 178 -8.86 -35.08 -20.93
CA ALA A 178 -9.61 -36.17 -21.56
C ALA A 178 -9.12 -36.30 -23.01
#